data_AF-A0A3D5SS56-F1
#
_entry.id   AF-A0A3D5SS56-F1
#
_cell.length_a   1.000
_cell.length_b   1.000
_cell.length_c   1.000
_cell.angle_alpha   90.00
_cell.angle_beta   90.00
_cell.angle_gamma   90.00
#
_symmetry.space_group_name_H-M   'P 1'
#
loop_
_entity.id
_entity.type
_entity.pdbx_description
1 polymer ?
#
loop_
_entity_poly.entity_id
_entity_poly.type
_entity_poly.pdbx_seq_one_letter_code
_entity_poly.pdbx_strand_id
1 'polypeptide(L)'
;ITHSMSSSVGKLLETGKRLFSNLAPSVTIDEEGKPEMNFGFSKHTGLAPALDEVLETPAKIAAKHDRNVVIVFDEFQQVLEYGNDRVEKKLRSVIQNHRKVAYLFLGSRKHLIQKMFMDRSRPLYRAGG
;
A
#
# COMPACT_ATOMS: atom_id res chain seq x y z
N ILE A 1 24.54 22.13 -4.64
CA ILE A 1 23.57 21.36 -3.81
C ILE A 1 22.16 21.40 -4.42
N THR A 2 21.69 22.54 -4.94
CA THR A 2 20.35 22.72 -5.55
C THR A 2 20.06 21.85 -6.79
N HIS A 3 21.06 21.58 -7.63
CA HIS A 3 20.85 20.84 -8.90
C HIS A 3 20.55 19.34 -8.72
N SER A 4 21.10 18.72 -7.67
CA SER A 4 20.91 17.28 -7.40
C SER A 4 19.53 17.00 -6.79
N MET A 5 19.04 17.88 -5.92
CA MET A 5 17.71 17.76 -5.29
C MET A 5 16.57 17.86 -6.29
N SER A 6 16.68 18.79 -7.26
CA SER A 6 15.71 18.92 -8.36
C SER A 6 15.57 17.60 -9.15
N SER A 7 16.69 16.91 -9.40
CA SER A 7 16.68 15.63 -10.13
C SER A 7 16.04 14.48 -9.33
N SER A 8 16.24 14.43 -8.02
CA SER A 8 15.67 13.39 -7.15
C SER A 8 14.16 13.57 -6.97
N VAL A 9 13.71 14.80 -6.74
CA VAL A 9 12.27 15.14 -6.66
C VAL A 9 11.57 14.86 -7.99
N GLY A 10 12.19 15.21 -9.11
CA GLY A 10 11.67 14.91 -10.44
C GLY A 10 11.52 13.41 -10.70
N LYS A 11 12.55 12.61 -10.37
CA LYS A 11 12.50 11.14 -10.48
C LYS A 11 11.44 10.51 -9.58
N LEU A 12 11.25 11.06 -8.38
CA LEU A 12 10.24 10.60 -7.44
C LEU A 12 8.84 10.85 -8.02
N LEU A 13 8.56 12.07 -8.49
CA LEU A 13 7.28 12.41 -9.14
C LEU A 13 7.00 11.55 -10.39
N GLU A 14 8.01 11.34 -11.25
CA GLU A 14 7.88 10.47 -12.43
C GLU A 14 7.57 9.03 -12.04
N THR A 15 8.22 8.53 -10.97
CA THR A 15 7.94 7.21 -10.43
C THR A 15 6.51 7.11 -9.91
N GLY A 16 6.04 8.13 -9.18
CA GLY A 16 4.65 8.22 -8.73
C GLY A 16 3.65 8.16 -9.88
N LYS A 17 3.83 9.01 -10.91
CA LYS A 17 2.95 9.03 -12.10
C LYS A 17 2.92 7.71 -12.85
N ARG A 18 4.06 7.01 -12.91
CA ARG A 18 4.18 5.71 -13.59
C ARG A 18 3.54 4.56 -12.81
N LEU A 19 3.57 4.61 -11.48
CA LEU A 19 2.99 3.57 -10.62
C LEU A 19 1.48 3.78 -10.43
N PHE A 20 1.04 5.04 -10.33
CA PHE A 20 -0.32 5.42 -9.99
C PHE A 20 -0.91 6.36 -11.03
N SER A 21 -1.43 5.78 -12.11
CA SER A 21 -2.07 6.48 -13.23
C SER A 21 -3.45 7.07 -12.88
N ASN A 22 -4.15 6.51 -11.90
CA ASN A 22 -5.45 6.98 -11.45
C ASN A 22 -5.38 7.95 -10.26
N LEU A 23 -4.20 8.09 -9.65
CA LEU A 23 -3.95 9.08 -8.61
C LEU A 23 -3.28 10.31 -9.22
N ALA A 24 -3.41 11.44 -8.52
CA ALA A 24 -2.71 12.68 -8.82
C ALA A 24 -1.54 12.83 -7.82
N PRO A 25 -0.38 12.19 -8.07
CA PRO A 25 0.78 12.32 -7.21
C PRO A 25 1.35 13.74 -7.28
N SER A 26 1.69 14.29 -6.12
CA SER A 26 2.47 15.51 -5.94
C SER A 26 3.64 15.23 -4.98
N VAL A 27 4.70 16.04 -5.07
CA VAL A 27 5.84 15.93 -4.15
C VAL A 27 6.01 17.27 -3.47
N THR A 28 6.07 17.25 -2.14
CA THR A 28 6.35 18.38 -1.26
C THR A 28 7.67 18.14 -0.53
N ILE A 29 8.18 19.16 0.15
CA ILE A 29 9.33 19.03 1.04
C ILE A 29 8.81 19.34 2.45
N ASP A 30 9.07 18.46 3.40
CA ASP A 30 8.68 18.66 4.80
C ASP A 30 9.58 19.68 5.51
N GLU A 31 9.28 19.99 6.77
CA GLU A 31 10.04 20.95 7.58
C GLU A 31 11.50 20.52 7.82
N GLU A 32 11.81 19.25 7.63
CA GLU A 32 13.13 18.64 7.82
C GLU A 32 13.93 18.55 6.50
N GLY A 33 13.36 19.05 5.39
CA GLY A 33 13.98 19.04 4.08
C GLY A 33 13.88 17.70 3.34
N LYS A 34 13.07 16.75 3.82
CA LYS A 34 12.86 15.45 3.16
C LYS A 34 11.71 15.54 2.17
N PRO A 35 11.85 14.90 0.99
CA PRO A 35 10.78 14.86 0.01
C PRO A 35 9.64 13.94 0.47
N GLU A 36 8.42 14.45 0.48
CA GLU A 36 7.20 13.73 0.79
C GLU A 36 6.34 13.59 -0.46
N MET A 37 5.79 12.40 -0.72
CA MET A 37 4.88 12.17 -1.84
C MET A 37 3.44 12.12 -1.34
N ASN A 38 2.62 12.99 -1.90
CA ASN A 38 1.20 13.10 -1.62
C ASN A 38 0.39 12.60 -2.82
N PHE A 39 -0.79 12.04 -2.58
CA PHE A 39 -1.66 11.52 -3.64
C PHE A 39 -3.06 12.12 -3.52
N GLY A 40 -3.47 12.88 -4.54
CA GLY A 40 -4.87 13.28 -4.73
C GLY A 40 -5.63 12.28 -5.58
N PHE A 41 -6.95 12.38 -5.60
CA PHE A 41 -7.78 11.67 -6.59
C PHE A 41 -7.83 12.48 -7.89
N SER A 42 -7.61 11.84 -9.03
CA SER A 42 -7.91 12.45 -10.33
C SER A 42 -9.43 12.57 -10.47
N LYS A 43 -9.94 13.73 -10.92
CA LYS A 43 -11.39 14.02 -11.04
C LYS A 43 -12.17 13.04 -11.93
N HIS A 44 -11.48 12.17 -12.67
CA HIS A 44 -12.07 11.25 -13.65
C HIS A 44 -12.10 9.79 -13.21
N THR A 45 -11.54 9.44 -12.04
CA THR A 45 -11.47 8.05 -11.58
C THR A 45 -12.31 7.83 -10.34
N GLY A 46 -13.16 6.80 -10.35
CA GLY A 46 -13.86 6.36 -9.14
C GLY A 46 -12.89 5.85 -8.07
N LEU A 47 -13.36 5.81 -6.82
CA LEU A 47 -12.59 5.34 -5.66
C LEU A 47 -12.11 3.88 -5.79
N ALA A 48 -12.91 3.00 -6.41
CA ALA A 48 -12.60 1.58 -6.47
C ALA A 48 -11.39 1.26 -7.40
N PRO A 49 -11.32 1.77 -8.65
CA PRO A 49 -10.14 1.62 -9.48
C PRO A 49 -8.85 2.18 -8.86
N ALA A 50 -8.95 3.30 -8.11
CA ALA A 50 -7.80 3.89 -7.42
C ALA A 50 -7.27 2.97 -6.31
N LEU A 51 -8.16 2.36 -5.51
CA LEU A 51 -7.77 1.41 -4.47
C LEU A 51 -7.10 0.16 -5.06
N ASP A 52 -7.65 -0.37 -6.15
CA ASP A 52 -7.10 -1.55 -6.82
C ASP A 52 -5.69 -1.28 -7.34
N GLU A 53 -5.47 -0.12 -7.94
CA GLU A 53 -4.13 0.27 -8.39
C GLU A 53 -3.13 0.38 -7.23
N VAL A 54 -3.55 0.96 -6.10
CA VAL A 54 -2.69 1.05 -4.90
C VAL A 54 -2.32 -0.34 -4.41
N LEU A 55 -3.30 -1.24 -4.27
CA LEU A 55 -3.07 -2.57 -3.73
C LEU A 55 -2.20 -3.44 -4.65
N GLU A 56 -2.28 -3.26 -5.98
CA GLU A 56 -1.46 -3.99 -6.97
C GLU A 56 -0.03 -3.45 -7.12
N THR A 57 0.23 -2.22 -6.66
CA THR A 57 1.52 -1.55 -6.86
C THR A 57 2.74 -2.32 -6.34
N PRO A 58 2.71 -2.94 -5.14
CA PRO A 58 3.82 -3.75 -4.65
C PRO A 58 4.21 -4.88 -5.60
N ALA A 59 3.24 -5.58 -6.19
CA ALA A 59 3.48 -6.66 -7.15
C ALA A 59 4.08 -6.13 -8.46
N LYS A 60 3.59 -4.98 -8.95
CA LYS A 60 4.17 -4.30 -10.12
C LYS A 60 5.63 -3.92 -9.89
N ILE A 61 5.97 -3.39 -8.71
CA ILE A 61 7.35 -3.05 -8.35
C ILE A 61 8.23 -4.30 -8.32
N ALA A 62 7.75 -5.36 -7.65
CA ALA A 62 8.47 -6.63 -7.54
C ALA A 62 8.76 -7.25 -8.92
N ALA A 63 7.76 -7.26 -9.80
CA ALA A 63 7.90 -7.79 -11.17
C ALA A 63 8.85 -6.93 -12.02
N LYS A 64 8.71 -5.60 -11.98
CA LYS A 64 9.51 -4.68 -12.80
C LYS A 64 11.00 -4.73 -12.47
N HIS A 65 11.34 -4.86 -11.19
CA HIS A 65 12.72 -4.81 -10.73
C HIS A 65 13.34 -6.19 -10.50
N ASP A 66 12.55 -7.26 -10.69
CA ASP A 66 12.91 -8.63 -10.34
C ASP A 66 13.45 -8.75 -8.89
N ARG A 67 12.75 -8.13 -7.94
CA ARG A 67 13.10 -8.12 -6.52
C ARG A 67 11.92 -8.57 -5.67
N ASN A 68 12.23 -9.15 -4.51
CA ASN A 68 11.24 -9.38 -3.47
C ASN A 68 10.93 -8.04 -2.76
N VAL A 69 9.65 -7.77 -2.53
CA VAL A 69 9.17 -6.57 -1.84
C VAL A 69 8.59 -7.00 -0.49
N VAL A 70 8.81 -6.18 0.55
CA VAL A 70 8.18 -6.37 1.86
C VAL A 70 7.27 -5.18 2.13
N ILE A 71 6.01 -5.45 2.44
CA ILE A 71 5.03 -4.45 2.87
C ILE A 71 4.75 -4.66 4.35
N VAL A 72 4.86 -3.58 5.12
CA VAL A 72 4.58 -3.58 6.56
C VAL A 72 3.32 -2.75 6.78
N PHE A 73 2.27 -3.39 7.31
CA PHE A 73 1.07 -2.72 7.78
C PHE A 73 1.18 -2.56 9.29
N ASP A 74 1.45 -1.35 9.76
CA ASP A 74 1.37 -1.02 11.19
C ASP A 74 -0.07 -0.69 11.59
N GLU A 75 -0.39 -0.92 12.87
CA GLU A 75 -1.73 -0.74 13.45
C GLU A 75 -2.85 -1.39 12.61
N PHE A 76 -2.57 -2.56 12.03
CA PHE A 76 -3.47 -3.20 11.07
C PHE A 76 -4.88 -3.48 11.64
N GLN A 77 -5.00 -3.67 12.95
CA GLN A 77 -6.29 -3.83 13.63
C GLN A 77 -7.28 -2.67 13.42
N GLN A 78 -6.82 -1.47 13.01
CA GLN A 78 -7.70 -0.32 12.76
C GLN A 78 -8.71 -0.59 11.64
N VAL A 79 -8.41 -1.51 10.71
CA VAL A 79 -9.36 -1.89 9.65
C VAL A 79 -10.66 -2.51 10.20
N LEU A 80 -10.67 -2.96 11.46
CA LEU A 80 -11.87 -3.46 12.13
C LEU A 80 -12.88 -2.35 12.46
N GLU A 81 -12.44 -1.09 12.53
CA GLU A 81 -13.28 0.06 12.88
C GLU A 81 -14.31 0.39 11.78
N TYR A 82 -14.09 -0.07 10.54
CA TYR A 82 -15.05 0.07 9.44
C TYR A 82 -16.32 -0.78 9.60
N GLY A 83 -16.42 -1.61 10.65
CA GLY A 83 -17.63 -2.34 11.03
C GLY A 83 -18.07 -3.46 10.07
N ASN A 84 -17.29 -3.76 9.03
CA ASN A 84 -17.54 -4.85 8.10
C ASN A 84 -16.22 -5.47 7.60
N ASP A 85 -16.32 -6.63 6.96
CA ASP A 85 -15.18 -7.44 6.55
C ASP A 85 -14.71 -7.17 5.10
N ARG A 86 -15.22 -6.11 4.45
CA ARG A 86 -14.93 -5.81 3.04
C ARG A 86 -13.45 -5.51 2.82
N VAL A 87 -12.83 -4.76 3.73
CA VAL A 87 -11.41 -4.41 3.65
C VAL A 87 -10.55 -5.68 3.73
N GLU A 88 -10.82 -6.56 4.69
CA GLU A 88 -10.12 -7.83 4.83
C GLU A 88 -10.30 -8.75 3.60
N LYS A 89 -11.53 -8.85 3.08
CA LYS A 89 -11.83 -9.62 1.86
C LYS A 89 -11.06 -9.08 0.65
N LYS A 90 -11.09 -7.76 0.44
CA LYS A 90 -10.38 -7.12 -0.66
C LYS A 90 -8.89 -7.34 -0.53
N LEU A 91 -8.33 -7.12 0.65
CA LEU A 91 -6.91 -7.35 0.90
C LEU A 91 -6.52 -8.80 0.63
N ARG A 92 -7.26 -9.79 1.16
CA ARG A 92 -7.02 -11.21 0.87
C ARG A 92 -6.99 -11.49 -0.62
N SER A 93 -7.97 -10.96 -1.36
CA SER A 93 -8.11 -11.21 -2.79
C SER A 93 -6.89 -10.75 -3.60
N VAL A 94 -6.23 -9.69 -3.13
CA VAL A 94 -5.02 -9.14 -3.75
C VAL A 94 -3.77 -9.87 -3.28
N ILE A 95 -3.52 -9.92 -1.97
CA ILE A 95 -2.24 -10.44 -1.43
C ILE A 95 -1.99 -11.90 -1.78
N GLN A 96 -3.05 -12.72 -1.93
CA GLN A 96 -2.90 -14.14 -2.29
C GLN A 96 -2.27 -14.36 -3.66
N ASN A 97 -2.35 -13.37 -4.57
CA ASN A 97 -1.79 -13.44 -5.92
C ASN A 97 -0.34 -12.92 -5.97
N HIS A 98 0.15 -12.29 -4.90
CA HIS A 98 1.43 -11.61 -4.90
C HIS A 98 2.59 -12.55 -4.52
N ARG A 99 3.19 -13.21 -5.52
CA ARG A 99 4.23 -14.23 -5.30
C ARG A 99 5.58 -13.69 -4.80
N LYS A 100 5.94 -12.45 -5.15
CA LYS A 100 7.22 -11.80 -4.78
C LYS A 100 7.04 -10.70 -3.74
N VAL A 101 5.91 -10.70 -3.02
CA VAL A 101 5.63 -9.72 -1.97
C VAL A 101 5.37 -10.44 -0.66
N ALA A 102 6.15 -10.12 0.36
CA ALA A 102 5.89 -10.55 1.73
C ALA A 102 5.12 -9.45 2.48
N TYR A 103 4.17 -9.86 3.30
CA TYR A 103 3.33 -8.97 4.10
C TYR A 103 3.59 -9.19 5.58
N LEU A 104 3.90 -8.12 6.30
CA LEU A 104 4.05 -8.11 7.74
C LEU A 104 2.92 -7.27 8.35
N PHE A 105 2.08 -7.91 9.16
CA PHE A 105 0.97 -7.27 9.85
C PHE A 105 1.34 -7.02 11.31
N LEU A 106 1.47 -5.76 11.68
CA LEU A 106 1.87 -5.29 12.99
C LEU A 106 0.74 -4.50 13.67
N GLY A 107 0.88 -4.34 14.98
CA GLY A 107 0.04 -3.45 15.76
C GLY A 107 0.00 -3.80 17.25
N SER A 108 -0.38 -2.79 18.04
CA SER A 108 -0.44 -2.87 19.51
C SER A 108 -1.43 -3.93 20.03
N ARG A 109 -2.57 -4.12 19.36
CA ARG A 109 -3.63 -5.06 19.78
C ARG A 109 -3.43 -6.46 19.20
N LYS A 110 -2.41 -7.16 19.68
CA LYS A 110 -2.00 -8.50 19.20
C LYS A 110 -3.14 -9.52 19.12
N HIS A 111 -4.05 -9.54 20.09
CA HIS A 111 -5.17 -10.48 20.12
C HIS A 111 -6.15 -10.26 18.94
N LEU A 112 -6.32 -9.01 18.48
CA LEU A 112 -7.16 -8.70 17.32
C LEU A 112 -6.50 -9.19 16.04
N ILE A 113 -5.21 -8.90 15.86
CA ILE A 113 -4.42 -9.40 14.72
C ILE A 113 -4.48 -10.93 14.70
N GLN A 114 -4.21 -11.60 15.83
CA GLN A 114 -4.31 -13.06 15.91
C GLN A 114 -5.70 -13.58 15.52
N LYS A 115 -6.78 -12.94 16.00
CA LYS A 115 -8.14 -13.31 15.61
C LYS A 115 -8.35 -13.20 14.10
N MET A 116 -7.84 -12.14 13.45
CA MET A 116 -7.99 -11.95 12.01
C MET A 116 -7.35 -13.06 11.17
N PHE A 117 -6.23 -13.65 11.62
CA PHE A 117 -5.48 -14.66 10.86
C PHE A 117 -5.73 -16.12 11.31
N MET A 118 -6.20 -16.34 12.53
CA MET A 118 -6.37 -17.68 13.13
C MET A 118 -7.83 -18.16 13.21
N ASP A 119 -8.81 -17.27 13.08
CA ASP A 119 -10.22 -17.63 13.10
C ASP A 119 -10.72 -17.97 11.69
N ARG A 120 -11.26 -19.18 11.51
CA ARG A 120 -11.79 -19.69 10.22
C ARG A 120 -12.92 -18.85 9.64
N SER A 121 -13.65 -18.10 10.47
CA SER A 121 -14.75 -17.23 10.03
C SER A 121 -14.26 -15.91 9.42
N ARG A 122 -12.97 -15.59 9.58
CA ARG A 122 -12.40 -14.30 9.17
C ARG A 122 -11.81 -14.38 7.77
N PRO A 123 -11.93 -13.30 6.96
CA PRO A 123 -11.40 -13.34 5.62
C PRO A 123 -9.90 -13.57 5.59
N LEU A 124 -9.09 -13.09 6.53
CA LEU A 124 -7.63 -13.29 6.49
C LEU A 124 -7.13 -14.62 7.07
N TYR A 125 -8.04 -15.57 7.36
CA TYR A 125 -7.66 -16.88 7.85
C TYR A 125 -6.59 -17.55 6.97
N ARG A 126 -5.45 -17.92 7.58
CA ARG A 126 -4.28 -18.53 6.92
C ARG A 126 -3.66 -17.71 5.77
N ALA A 127 -3.93 -16.41 5.70
CA ALA A 127 -3.26 -15.53 4.74
C ALA A 127 -1.82 -15.17 5.19
N GLY A 128 -1.46 -15.43 6.46
CA GLY A 128 -0.17 -15.11 7.05
C GLY A 128 0.91 -16.20 6.96
N GLY A 129 0.67 -17.26 6.16
CA GLY A 129 1.48 -18.49 6.20
C GLY A 129 0.95 -19.48 7.24
#